data_AF-A0A1L9QRG9-F1
#
_entry.id   AF-A0A1L9QRG9-F1
#
_cell.length_a   1.000
_cell.length_b   1.000
_cell.length_c   1.000
_cell.angle_alpha   90.00
_cell.angle_beta   90.00
_cell.angle_gamma   90.00
#
_symmetry.space_group_name_H-M   'P 1'
#
loop_
_entity.id
_entity.type
_entity.pdbx_description
1 polymer ?
#
loop_
_entity_poly.entity_id
_entity_poly.type
_entity_poly.pdbx_seq_one_letter_code
_entity_poly.pdbx_strand_id
1 'polypeptide(L)'
;MKKIAMGASVVAGVSVLGAPAFAGTLTGVSTSGDVRVFEEIGGGQVQLSGSNGSAAIMDALGNTGNVELDDNIDYGWANETPSTLTANFTDGSITFGSVGQADWLGGLGTAWTNGIYSAYTAQFNALNIGINSGAALLGHIQNNPLLSTKNVFQRLSDPNIQSVTSNNGEYSFELAGHNTFASGLQLNVADPLYPVLSQMMASEVVKYSLDGGTKWNYAYSFGTPSSAGEFDQGSYQSGVVDAGDGFSFTRNFKFTVGEPAAKVPEPSTLLGLAAIGGLVAASKRRKNA
;
A
#
# COMPACT_ATOMS: atom_id res chain seq x y z
N MET A 1 26.16 7.73 15.93
CA MET A 1 25.69 6.86 14.83
C MET A 1 24.25 6.45 15.13
N LYS A 2 23.28 6.95 14.36
CA LYS A 2 21.87 6.58 14.50
C LYS A 2 21.65 5.27 13.75
N LYS A 3 21.23 4.22 14.45
CA LYS A 3 20.91 2.91 13.85
C LYS A 3 19.47 2.97 13.34
N ILE A 4 19.28 2.85 12.03
CA ILE A 4 17.96 2.68 11.42
C ILE A 4 17.64 1.18 11.53
N ALA A 5 16.63 0.83 12.32
CA ALA A 5 16.10 -0.53 12.38
C ALA A 5 14.98 -0.65 11.33
N MET A 6 15.26 -1.38 10.25
CA MET A 6 14.23 -1.81 9.30
C MET A 6 13.76 -3.20 9.73
N GLY A 7 12.58 -3.27 10.35
CA GLY A 7 11.92 -4.53 10.68
C GLY A 7 10.89 -4.86 9.62
N ALA A 8 11.14 -5.89 8.82
CA ALA A 8 10.08 -6.53 8.03
C ALA A 8 9.34 -7.50 8.98
N SER A 9 8.12 -7.17 9.39
CA SER A 9 7.27 -8.08 10.17
C SER A 9 6.39 -8.90 9.22
N VAL A 10 6.61 -10.20 9.18
CA VAL A 10 5.65 -11.16 8.62
C VAL A 10 4.64 -11.49 9.72
N VAL A 11 3.42 -10.98 9.61
CA VAL A 11 2.33 -11.29 10.54
C VAL A 11 1.63 -12.57 10.06
N ALA A 12 1.81 -13.67 10.79
CA ALA A 12 1.00 -14.87 10.64
C ALA A 12 -0.23 -14.74 11.55
N GLY A 13 -1.40 -14.44 10.96
CA GLY A 13 -2.65 -14.25 11.70
C GLY A 13 -3.23 -15.57 12.22
N VAL A 14 -3.51 -15.62 13.53
CA VAL A 14 -4.32 -16.67 14.17
C VAL A 14 -5.78 -16.19 14.18
N SER A 15 -6.66 -16.88 13.46
CA SER A 15 -8.07 -16.51 13.33
C SER A 15 -8.85 -16.82 14.61
N VAL A 16 -9.18 -15.79 15.41
CA VAL A 16 -10.19 -15.88 16.46
C VAL A 16 -11.54 -15.48 15.87
N LEU A 17 -12.50 -16.41 15.83
CA LEU A 17 -13.88 -16.16 15.39
C LEU A 17 -14.57 -15.18 16.36
N GLY A 18 -14.46 -13.88 16.08
CA GLY A 18 -15.30 -12.83 16.67
C GLY A 18 -16.50 -12.54 15.77
N ALA A 19 -17.58 -12.01 16.34
CA ALA A 19 -18.66 -11.40 15.56
C ALA A 19 -18.08 -10.37 14.57
N PRO A 20 -18.68 -10.19 13.37
CA PRO A 20 -18.19 -9.20 12.42
C PRO A 20 -18.20 -7.84 13.10
N ALA A 21 -17.01 -7.32 13.38
CA ALA A 21 -16.87 -5.96 13.86
C ALA A 21 -17.41 -5.02 12.77
N PHE A 22 -18.18 -4.03 13.19
CA PHE A 22 -18.71 -3.03 12.28
C PHE A 22 -17.53 -2.33 11.59
N ALA A 23 -17.46 -2.42 10.27
CA ALA A 23 -16.53 -1.61 9.50
C ALA A 23 -16.81 -0.13 9.81
N GLY A 24 -15.78 0.62 10.18
CA GLY A 24 -15.87 2.05 10.40
C GLY A 24 -16.45 2.71 9.15
N THR A 25 -17.46 3.57 9.33
CA THR A 25 -17.99 4.36 8.21
C THR A 25 -17.01 5.46 7.88
N LEU A 26 -16.64 5.60 6.61
CA LEU A 26 -15.86 6.74 6.13
C LEU A 26 -16.70 8.02 6.33
N THR A 27 -16.27 8.91 7.23
CA THR A 27 -17.06 10.09 7.65
C THR A 27 -16.54 11.40 7.05
N GLY A 28 -15.35 11.38 6.44
CA GLY A 28 -14.82 12.53 5.73
C GLY A 28 -13.46 12.24 5.11
N VAL A 29 -13.20 12.89 3.98
CA VAL A 29 -11.92 12.85 3.27
C VAL A 29 -11.42 14.27 3.03
N SER A 30 -10.11 14.46 3.13
CA SER A 30 -9.45 15.71 2.80
C SER A 30 -8.16 15.45 2.04
N THR A 31 -7.80 16.36 1.15
CA THR A 31 -6.57 16.28 0.36
C THR A 31 -5.75 17.56 0.46
N SER A 32 -4.46 17.45 0.16
CA SER A 32 -3.57 18.57 -0.10
C SER A 32 -2.67 18.25 -1.29
N GLY A 33 -2.14 19.29 -1.94
CA GLY A 33 -1.30 19.10 -3.12
C GLY A 33 -2.11 18.74 -4.36
N ASP A 34 -1.45 18.05 -5.29
CA ASP A 34 -2.03 17.63 -6.57
C ASP A 34 -2.64 16.23 -6.42
N VAL A 35 -3.97 16.17 -6.51
CA VAL A 35 -4.72 14.91 -6.39
C VAL A 35 -5.65 14.75 -7.58
N ARG A 36 -5.53 13.61 -8.25
CA ARG A 36 -6.40 13.21 -9.35
C ARG A 36 -7.39 12.17 -8.86
N VAL A 37 -8.63 12.27 -9.30
CA VAL A 37 -9.68 11.31 -8.97
C VAL A 37 -10.17 10.69 -10.26
N PHE A 38 -10.26 9.37 -10.25
CA PHE A 38 -10.70 8.57 -11.38
C PHE A 38 -11.98 7.84 -11.02
N GLU A 39 -12.88 7.70 -12.00
CA GLU A 39 -14.10 6.92 -11.91
C GLU A 39 -14.06 5.80 -12.95
N GLU A 40 -14.59 4.62 -12.60
CA GLU A 40 -14.77 3.55 -13.58
C GLU A 40 -16.04 3.78 -14.41
N ILE A 41 -15.87 4.08 -15.70
CA ILE A 41 -16.97 4.26 -16.65
C ILE A 41 -16.84 3.22 -17.75
N GLY A 42 -17.84 2.33 -17.86
CA GLY A 42 -17.91 1.35 -18.95
C GLY A 42 -16.77 0.31 -18.96
N GLY A 43 -16.19 0.01 -17.79
CA GLY A 43 -15.08 -0.93 -17.65
C GLY A 43 -13.69 -0.33 -17.90
N GLY A 44 -13.57 0.99 -18.02
CA GLY A 44 -12.29 1.72 -18.02
C GLY A 44 -12.30 2.85 -16.99
N GLN A 45 -11.13 3.40 -16.66
CA GLN A 45 -11.00 4.57 -15.78
C GLN A 45 -11.09 5.87 -16.57
N VAL A 46 -11.73 6.88 -16.00
CA VAL A 46 -11.80 8.23 -16.55
C VAL A 46 -11.46 9.22 -15.45
N GLN A 47 -10.47 10.09 -15.71
CA GLN A 47 -10.16 11.17 -14.78
C GLN A 47 -11.32 12.17 -14.71
N LEU A 48 -11.78 12.46 -13.50
CA LEU A 48 -12.78 13.48 -13.26
C LEU A 48 -12.20 14.88 -13.54
N SER A 49 -12.88 15.66 -14.37
CA SER A 49 -12.47 17.03 -14.69
C SER A 49 -12.92 18.02 -13.61
N GLY A 50 -12.00 18.84 -13.10
CA GLY A 50 -12.29 19.95 -12.17
C GLY A 50 -11.71 19.78 -10.77
N SER A 51 -12.13 20.63 -9.83
CA SER A 51 -11.73 20.52 -8.43
C SER A 51 -12.40 19.31 -7.78
N ASN A 52 -11.60 18.32 -7.37
CA ASN A 52 -12.09 17.10 -6.73
C ASN A 52 -12.54 17.39 -5.29
N GLY A 53 -13.83 17.68 -5.10
CA GLY A 53 -14.42 17.86 -3.78
C GLY A 53 -14.44 16.55 -2.98
N SER A 54 -14.61 16.65 -1.66
CA SER A 54 -14.63 15.48 -0.76
C SER A 54 -15.67 14.43 -1.14
N ALA A 55 -16.80 14.83 -1.72
CA ALA A 55 -17.84 13.91 -2.21
C ALA A 55 -17.33 13.00 -3.34
N ALA A 56 -16.59 13.55 -4.32
CA ALA A 56 -16.05 12.77 -5.43
C ALA A 56 -14.97 11.79 -4.97
N ILE A 57 -14.14 12.21 -4.01
CA ILE A 57 -13.11 11.36 -3.41
C ILE A 57 -13.75 10.22 -2.61
N MET A 58 -14.77 10.50 -1.80
CA MET A 58 -15.49 9.45 -1.06
C MET A 58 -16.18 8.46 -2.00
N ASP A 59 -16.76 8.95 -3.10
CA ASP A 59 -17.39 8.09 -4.09
C ASP A 59 -16.38 7.19 -4.80
N ALA A 60 -15.24 7.74 -5.24
CA ALA A 60 -14.16 6.98 -5.83
C ALA A 60 -13.63 5.88 -4.90
N LEU A 61 -13.36 6.21 -3.63
CA LEU A 61 -12.85 5.27 -2.62
C LEU A 61 -13.90 4.23 -2.16
N GLY A 62 -15.18 4.55 -2.29
CA GLY A 62 -16.30 3.70 -1.89
C GLY A 62 -16.81 2.76 -2.99
N ASN A 63 -16.51 3.06 -4.26
CA ASN A 63 -17.04 2.35 -5.42
C ASN A 63 -15.91 1.70 -6.25
N THR A 64 -15.76 2.14 -7.50
CA THR A 64 -14.91 1.53 -8.53
C THR A 64 -13.79 2.46 -9.01
N GLY A 65 -13.73 3.69 -8.49
CA GLY A 65 -12.70 4.67 -8.83
C GLY A 65 -11.38 4.47 -8.09
N ASN A 66 -10.49 5.45 -8.23
CA ASN A 66 -9.28 5.59 -7.40
C ASN A 66 -8.87 7.05 -7.26
N VAL A 67 -7.99 7.30 -6.28
CA VAL A 67 -7.43 8.61 -5.95
C VAL A 67 -5.92 8.52 -6.08
N GLU A 68 -5.36 9.19 -7.08
CA GLU A 68 -3.92 9.27 -7.32
C GLU A 68 -3.33 10.45 -6.54
N LEU A 69 -2.31 10.19 -5.73
CA LEU A 69 -1.53 11.22 -5.08
C LEU A 69 -0.36 11.59 -5.98
N ASP A 70 -0.54 12.60 -6.81
CA ASP A 70 0.41 12.97 -7.86
C ASP A 70 1.62 13.73 -7.27
N ASP A 71 2.84 13.23 -7.49
CA ASP A 71 4.12 13.90 -7.21
C ASP A 71 4.68 14.62 -8.46
N ASN A 72 3.88 14.77 -9.51
CA ASN A 72 4.21 15.41 -10.78
C ASN A 72 5.36 14.72 -11.53
N ILE A 73 5.14 13.44 -11.83
CA ILE A 73 5.97 12.52 -12.65
C ILE A 73 6.57 13.12 -13.93
N ASP A 74 5.90 14.11 -14.53
CA ASP A 74 6.27 14.67 -15.84
C ASP A 74 7.41 15.71 -15.78
N TYR A 75 7.79 16.22 -14.60
CA TYR A 75 8.78 17.30 -14.47
C TYR A 75 10.00 16.96 -13.62
N GLY A 76 10.19 15.68 -13.25
CA GLY A 76 11.28 15.22 -12.38
C GLY A 76 10.90 15.29 -10.89
N TRP A 77 11.88 15.29 -9.98
CA TRP A 77 11.64 15.48 -8.53
C TRP A 77 11.16 16.92 -8.17
N ALA A 78 10.46 17.58 -9.07
CA ALA A 78 10.17 19.00 -9.01
C ALA A 78 9.04 19.35 -8.04
N ASN A 79 8.27 18.35 -7.57
CA ASN A 79 7.27 18.60 -6.54
C ASN A 79 7.90 18.52 -5.16
N GLU A 80 8.16 19.69 -4.56
CA GLU A 80 8.65 19.78 -3.18
C GLU A 80 7.54 19.59 -2.15
N THR A 81 6.26 19.60 -2.57
CA THR A 81 5.11 19.50 -1.69
C THR A 81 4.38 18.18 -1.91
N PRO A 82 4.56 17.18 -1.04
CA PRO A 82 3.87 15.91 -1.17
C PRO A 82 2.35 16.08 -1.15
N SER A 83 1.68 15.41 -2.07
CA SER A 83 0.23 15.30 -2.11
C SER A 83 -0.23 14.37 -0.99
N THR A 84 -1.34 14.69 -0.33
CA THR A 84 -1.88 13.86 0.76
C THR A 84 -3.36 13.58 0.61
N LEU A 85 -3.80 12.45 1.17
CA LEU A 85 -5.19 12.06 1.33
C LEU A 85 -5.40 11.56 2.76
N THR A 86 -6.24 12.23 3.52
CA THR A 86 -6.68 11.76 4.84
C THR A 86 -8.07 11.18 4.75
N ALA A 87 -8.23 9.93 5.16
CA ALA A 87 -9.50 9.25 5.32
C ALA A 87 -9.85 9.15 6.81
N ASN A 88 -11.00 9.67 7.20
CA ASN A 88 -11.49 9.68 8.57
C ASN A 88 -12.59 8.63 8.77
N PHE A 89 -12.47 7.89 9.86
CA PHE A 89 -13.40 6.87 10.30
C PHE A 89 -13.83 7.16 11.74
N THR A 90 -14.87 6.47 12.21
CA THR A 90 -15.34 6.62 13.59
C THR A 90 -14.33 6.15 14.64
N ASP A 91 -13.40 5.27 14.26
CA ASP A 91 -12.37 4.63 15.07
C ASP A 91 -10.96 5.19 14.84
N GLY A 92 -10.82 6.20 13.99
CA GLY A 92 -9.56 6.94 13.79
C GLY A 92 -9.41 7.49 12.38
N SER A 93 -8.17 7.69 11.96
CA SER A 93 -7.85 8.22 10.63
C SER A 93 -6.57 7.60 10.10
N ILE A 94 -6.51 7.46 8.78
CA ILE A 94 -5.29 7.14 8.05
C ILE A 94 -5.00 8.28 7.07
N THR A 95 -3.75 8.72 7.03
CA THR A 95 -3.28 9.70 6.05
C THR A 95 -2.30 9.03 5.11
N PHE A 96 -2.56 9.14 3.81
CA PHE A 96 -1.67 8.73 2.73
C PHE A 96 -0.91 9.95 2.22
N GLY A 97 0.29 9.72 1.71
CA GLY A 97 1.11 10.74 1.06
C GLY A 97 1.81 10.19 -0.19
N SER A 98 2.11 11.08 -1.13
CA SER A 98 3.06 10.76 -2.21
C SER A 98 4.47 10.56 -1.64
N VAL A 99 5.31 9.82 -2.38
CA VAL A 99 6.67 9.47 -1.97
C VAL A 99 7.68 10.39 -2.65
N GLY A 100 8.36 11.23 -1.88
CA GLY A 100 9.30 12.19 -2.45
C GLY A 100 10.72 11.64 -2.64
N GLN A 101 11.57 12.44 -3.29
CA GLN A 101 12.99 12.13 -3.45
C GLN A 101 13.69 11.81 -2.12
N ALA A 102 13.36 12.57 -1.08
CA ALA A 102 13.95 12.41 0.24
C ALA A 102 13.63 11.04 0.86
N ASP A 103 12.47 10.46 0.55
CA ASP A 103 12.09 9.13 1.02
C ASP A 103 12.92 8.06 0.31
N TRP A 104 12.99 8.14 -1.03
CA TRP A 104 13.79 7.24 -1.87
C TRP A 104 15.28 7.25 -1.52
N LEU A 105 15.87 8.44 -1.37
CA LEU A 105 17.26 8.62 -0.98
C LEU A 105 17.51 8.39 0.52
N GLY A 106 16.45 8.45 1.34
CA GLY A 106 16.47 8.23 2.78
C GLY A 106 16.55 6.76 3.21
N GLY A 107 16.62 5.83 2.25
CA GLY A 107 16.78 4.40 2.48
C GLY A 107 15.65 3.55 1.90
N LEU A 108 14.52 4.16 1.51
CA LEU A 108 13.43 3.43 0.85
C LEU A 108 13.91 2.77 -0.45
N GLY A 109 14.70 3.46 -1.28
CA GLY A 109 15.22 2.89 -2.52
C GLY A 109 16.01 1.61 -2.30
N THR A 110 16.88 1.60 -1.29
CA THR A 110 17.63 0.41 -0.89
C THR A 110 16.72 -0.72 -0.38
N ALA A 111 15.75 -0.39 0.49
CA ALA A 111 14.83 -1.39 1.03
C ALA A 111 13.96 -2.01 -0.08
N TRP A 112 13.47 -1.18 -0.99
CA TRP A 112 12.62 -1.56 -2.11
C TRP A 112 13.39 -2.43 -3.13
N THR A 113 14.59 -2.02 -3.56
CA THR A 113 15.37 -2.84 -4.51
C THR A 113 15.86 -4.15 -3.92
N ASN A 114 16.14 -4.20 -2.62
CA ASN A 114 16.40 -5.46 -1.91
C ASN A 114 15.17 -6.37 -1.91
N GLY A 115 13.99 -5.81 -1.67
CA GLY A 115 12.73 -6.55 -1.71
C GLY A 115 12.48 -7.15 -3.10
N ILE A 116 12.62 -6.36 -4.17
CA ILE A 116 12.48 -6.86 -5.55
C ILE A 116 13.50 -7.92 -5.88
N TYR A 117 14.77 -7.66 -5.58
CA TYR A 117 15.81 -8.63 -5.89
C TYR A 117 15.52 -9.95 -5.16
N SER A 118 15.09 -9.90 -3.90
CA SER A 118 14.70 -11.09 -3.14
C SER A 118 13.50 -11.81 -3.75
N ALA A 119 12.48 -11.10 -4.21
CA ALA A 119 11.28 -11.69 -4.82
C ALA A 119 11.57 -12.31 -6.20
N TYR A 120 12.52 -11.76 -6.94
CA TYR A 120 12.83 -12.13 -8.32
C TYR A 120 14.29 -12.61 -8.51
N THR A 121 14.89 -13.19 -7.47
CA THR A 121 16.33 -13.54 -7.46
C THR A 121 16.72 -14.45 -8.61
N ALA A 122 15.90 -15.47 -8.91
CA ALA A 122 16.18 -16.41 -9.99
C ALA A 122 16.19 -15.72 -11.36
N GLN A 123 15.25 -14.80 -11.59
CA GLN A 123 15.09 -14.05 -12.83
C GLN A 123 16.24 -13.06 -13.03
N PHE A 124 16.63 -12.31 -11.98
CA PHE A 124 17.80 -11.43 -12.06
C PHE A 124 19.10 -12.20 -12.30
N ASN A 125 19.28 -13.34 -11.63
CA ASN A 125 20.46 -14.19 -11.85
C ASN A 125 20.50 -14.75 -13.29
N ALA A 126 19.34 -15.08 -13.87
CA ALA A 126 19.25 -15.60 -15.22
C ALA A 126 19.62 -14.57 -16.30
N LEU A 127 19.50 -13.27 -16.02
CA LEU A 127 19.93 -12.22 -16.95
C LEU A 127 21.44 -12.22 -17.20
N ASN A 128 22.25 -12.66 -16.22
CA ASN A 128 23.71 -12.67 -16.31
C ASN A 128 24.33 -11.29 -16.69
N ILE A 129 23.75 -10.19 -16.20
CA ILE A 129 24.21 -8.81 -16.45
C ILE A 129 24.87 -8.15 -15.24
N GLY A 130 25.33 -8.94 -14.26
CA GLY A 130 26.00 -8.42 -13.06
C GLY A 130 25.08 -7.88 -11.96
N ILE A 131 23.76 -8.09 -12.05
CA ILE A 131 22.81 -7.77 -10.98
C ILE A 131 22.66 -9.00 -10.08
N ASN A 132 23.43 -9.03 -9.00
CA ASN A 132 23.49 -10.15 -8.05
C ASN A 132 23.06 -9.77 -6.61
N SER A 133 22.49 -8.58 -6.44
CA SER A 133 21.96 -8.08 -5.18
C SER A 133 21.02 -6.90 -5.41
N GLY A 134 20.20 -6.54 -4.42
CA GLY A 134 19.39 -5.32 -4.48
C GLY A 134 20.22 -4.03 -4.52
N ALA A 135 21.42 -4.03 -3.94
CA ALA A 135 22.37 -2.92 -4.06
C ALA A 135 22.91 -2.78 -5.51
N ALA A 136 23.24 -3.91 -6.16
CA ALA A 136 23.63 -3.91 -7.57
C ALA A 136 22.47 -3.46 -8.47
N LEU A 137 21.23 -3.88 -8.17
CA LEU A 137 20.03 -3.42 -8.88
C LEU A 137 19.82 -1.91 -8.70
N LEU A 138 19.92 -1.39 -7.48
CA LEU A 138 19.82 0.05 -7.22
C LEU A 138 20.86 0.84 -8.01
N GLY A 139 22.12 0.38 -7.97
CA GLY A 139 23.20 0.97 -8.75
C GLY A 139 22.92 0.91 -10.26
N HIS A 140 22.33 -0.18 -10.76
CA HIS A 140 21.95 -0.29 -12.16
C HIS A 140 20.84 0.71 -12.53
N ILE A 141 19.78 0.82 -11.72
CA ILE A 141 18.68 1.78 -11.95
C ILE A 141 19.21 3.22 -11.97
N GLN A 142 20.08 3.57 -11.01
CA GLN A 142 20.61 4.94 -10.87
C GLN A 142 21.61 5.31 -11.98
N ASN A 143 22.43 4.36 -12.44
CA ASN A 143 23.51 4.63 -13.39
C ASN A 143 23.14 4.31 -14.84
N ASN A 144 22.06 3.58 -15.11
CA ASN A 144 21.58 3.31 -16.46
C ASN A 144 20.86 4.55 -17.01
N PRO A 145 21.37 5.21 -18.08
CA PRO A 145 20.77 6.43 -18.63
C PRO A 145 19.33 6.24 -19.12
N LEU A 146 18.96 5.04 -19.58
CA LEU A 146 17.59 4.76 -20.00
C LEU A 146 16.67 4.72 -18.78
N LEU A 147 17.06 4.01 -17.72
CA LEU A 147 16.22 3.91 -16.52
C LEU A 147 16.18 5.23 -15.73
N SER A 148 17.29 5.96 -15.68
CA SER A 148 17.33 7.26 -14.99
C SER A 148 16.45 8.31 -15.68
N THR A 149 16.38 8.30 -17.02
CA THR A 149 15.47 9.19 -17.78
C THR A 149 14.01 8.75 -17.72
N LYS A 150 13.74 7.50 -17.34
CA LYS A 150 12.37 7.00 -17.14
C LYS A 150 11.79 7.36 -15.78
N ASN A 151 12.56 8.03 -14.91
CA ASN A 151 12.10 8.48 -13.60
C ASN A 151 11.48 7.31 -12.79
N VAL A 152 12.20 6.17 -12.74
CA VAL A 152 11.69 4.91 -12.19
C VAL A 152 11.07 5.07 -10.80
N PHE A 153 11.73 5.83 -9.92
CA PHE A 153 11.24 6.02 -8.56
C PHE A 153 10.04 6.96 -8.52
N GLN A 154 10.04 8.02 -9.32
CA GLN A 154 8.89 8.93 -9.42
C GLN A 154 7.65 8.21 -9.95
N ARG A 155 7.80 7.30 -10.92
CA ARG A 155 6.68 6.48 -11.42
C ARG A 155 6.09 5.53 -10.37
N LEU A 156 6.77 5.32 -9.25
CA LEU A 156 6.27 4.52 -8.12
C LEU A 156 5.86 5.39 -6.93
N SER A 157 6.01 6.70 -7.06
CA SER A 157 5.78 7.67 -6.01
C SER A 157 4.35 8.16 -5.91
N ASP A 158 3.52 7.81 -6.89
CA ASP A 158 2.18 8.36 -7.07
C ASP A 158 1.12 7.30 -6.74
N PRO A 159 0.92 6.97 -5.45
CA PRO A 159 0.04 5.86 -5.09
C PRO A 159 -1.40 6.15 -5.52
N ASN A 160 -1.98 5.20 -6.24
CA ASN A 160 -3.36 5.17 -6.68
C ASN A 160 -4.24 4.45 -5.66
N ILE A 161 -4.72 5.17 -4.65
CA ILE A 161 -5.56 4.61 -3.58
C ILE A 161 -6.95 4.32 -4.13
N GLN A 162 -7.32 3.05 -4.21
CA GLN A 162 -8.61 2.64 -4.75
C GLN A 162 -9.68 2.49 -3.68
N SER A 163 -9.33 1.89 -2.54
CA SER A 163 -10.29 1.68 -1.47
C SER A 163 -9.60 1.85 -0.13
N VAL A 164 -10.36 2.30 0.86
CA VAL A 164 -9.91 2.37 2.24
C VAL A 164 -11.08 2.04 3.16
N THR A 165 -10.84 1.11 4.07
CA THR A 165 -11.81 0.65 5.06
C THR A 165 -11.12 0.60 6.42
N SER A 166 -11.90 0.76 7.48
CA SER A 166 -11.39 0.57 8.83
C SER A 166 -12.22 -0.44 9.60
N ASN A 167 -11.59 -1.16 10.50
CA ASN A 167 -12.20 -2.14 11.36
C ASN A 167 -11.51 -2.12 12.74
N ASN A 168 -12.06 -1.33 13.66
CA ASN A 168 -11.56 -1.17 15.02
C ASN A 168 -10.08 -0.72 15.06
N GLY A 169 -9.69 0.29 14.30
CA GLY A 169 -8.32 0.81 14.30
C GLY A 169 -7.30 0.01 13.47
N GLU A 170 -7.74 -1.10 12.87
CA GLU A 170 -7.09 -1.70 11.72
C GLU A 170 -7.61 -1.03 10.44
N TYR A 171 -6.74 -0.74 9.48
CA TYR A 171 -7.09 -0.12 8.20
C TYR A 171 -6.69 -1.04 7.07
N SER A 172 -7.63 -1.35 6.19
CA SER A 172 -7.36 -2.05 4.94
C SER A 172 -7.52 -1.10 3.78
N PHE A 173 -6.54 -1.06 2.89
CA PHE A 173 -6.60 -0.27 1.67
C PHE A 173 -6.07 -1.06 0.48
N GLU A 174 -6.55 -0.69 -0.70
CA GLU A 174 -6.16 -1.29 -1.98
C GLU A 174 -5.54 -0.23 -2.88
N LEU A 175 -4.52 -0.64 -3.62
CA LEU A 175 -3.89 0.17 -4.66
C LEU A 175 -4.36 -0.31 -6.04
N ALA A 176 -4.81 0.63 -6.86
CA ALA A 176 -4.78 0.49 -8.31
C ALA A 176 -3.32 0.63 -8.78
N GLY A 177 -3.00 0.15 -9.98
CA GLY A 177 -1.63 0.22 -10.46
C GLY A 177 -1.44 -0.43 -11.82
N HIS A 178 -0.18 -0.67 -12.19
CA HIS A 178 0.15 -1.21 -13.50
C HIS A 178 0.13 -2.74 -13.55
N ASN A 179 -0.09 -3.25 -14.77
CA ASN A 179 -0.03 -4.67 -15.07
C ASN A 179 1.33 -5.29 -14.74
N THR A 180 2.38 -4.60 -15.17
CA THR A 180 3.77 -4.96 -14.93
C THR A 180 4.60 -3.70 -14.74
N PHE A 181 5.75 -3.86 -14.13
CA PHE A 181 6.69 -2.78 -13.95
C PHE A 181 7.21 -2.24 -15.28
N ALA A 182 7.49 -3.11 -16.26
CA ALA A 182 7.89 -2.65 -17.58
C ALA A 182 6.82 -1.80 -18.27
N SER A 183 5.53 -2.14 -18.10
CA SER A 183 4.44 -1.32 -18.65
C SER A 183 4.34 0.04 -17.97
N GLY A 184 4.42 0.11 -16.63
CA GLY A 184 4.40 1.39 -15.92
C GLY A 184 5.60 2.29 -16.26
N LEU A 185 6.78 1.68 -16.48
CA LEU A 185 7.97 2.37 -16.95
C LEU A 185 7.99 2.67 -18.46
N GLN A 186 7.05 2.13 -19.23
CA GLN A 186 7.09 2.14 -20.69
C GLN A 186 8.47 1.71 -21.22
N LEU A 187 8.96 0.58 -20.69
CA LEU A 187 10.30 0.08 -20.96
C LEU A 187 10.38 -0.54 -22.36
N ASN A 188 11.46 -0.26 -23.08
CA ASN A 188 11.69 -0.85 -24.40
C ASN A 188 12.06 -2.34 -24.26
N VAL A 189 11.55 -3.19 -25.16
CA VAL A 189 11.88 -4.63 -25.22
C VAL A 189 13.37 -4.93 -25.38
N ALA A 190 14.15 -3.97 -25.87
CA ALA A 190 15.60 -4.07 -26.01
C ALA A 190 16.37 -3.78 -24.71
N ASP A 191 15.71 -3.31 -23.64
CA ASP A 191 16.36 -3.07 -22.36
C ASP A 191 16.79 -4.41 -21.72
N PRO A 192 18.02 -4.55 -21.20
CA PRO A 192 18.49 -5.78 -20.56
C PRO A 192 17.64 -6.23 -19.36
N LEU A 193 16.94 -5.32 -18.70
CA LEU A 193 16.02 -5.64 -17.60
C LEU A 193 14.63 -6.03 -18.08
N TYR A 194 14.28 -5.75 -19.34
CA TYR A 194 12.94 -6.01 -19.86
C TYR A 194 12.46 -7.44 -19.57
N PRO A 195 13.25 -8.52 -19.78
CA PRO A 195 12.79 -9.87 -19.52
C PRO A 195 12.33 -10.12 -18.07
N VAL A 196 12.89 -9.38 -17.11
CA VAL A 196 12.50 -9.48 -15.69
C VAL A 196 11.38 -8.51 -15.37
N LEU A 197 11.51 -7.24 -15.78
CA LEU A 197 10.55 -6.19 -15.45
C LEU A 197 9.22 -6.34 -16.17
N SER A 198 9.18 -6.98 -17.35
CA SER A 198 7.95 -7.34 -18.06
C SER A 198 7.19 -8.48 -17.42
N GLN A 199 7.81 -9.15 -16.44
CA GLN A 199 7.17 -10.15 -15.59
C GLN A 199 7.05 -9.63 -14.16
N MET A 200 7.56 -8.45 -13.84
CA MET A 200 7.50 -7.98 -12.46
C MET A 200 6.14 -7.32 -12.19
N MET A 201 5.40 -7.83 -11.22
CA MET A 201 4.26 -7.14 -10.63
C MET A 201 4.75 -6.48 -9.35
N ALA A 202 4.64 -5.16 -9.26
CA ALA A 202 4.98 -4.41 -8.08
C ALA A 202 3.86 -3.42 -7.83
N SER A 203 3.49 -3.25 -6.57
CA SER A 203 2.63 -2.12 -6.20
C SER A 203 3.43 -0.83 -6.37
N GLU A 204 2.71 0.27 -6.59
CA GLU A 204 3.24 1.59 -6.25
C GLU A 204 3.60 1.61 -4.75
N VAL A 205 4.47 2.54 -4.37
CA VAL A 205 4.82 2.72 -2.97
C VAL A 205 3.86 3.73 -2.37
N VAL A 206 3.11 3.30 -1.36
CA VAL A 206 2.29 4.22 -0.59
C VAL A 206 3.00 4.59 0.71
N LYS A 207 3.07 5.89 0.97
CA LYS A 207 3.46 6.44 2.27
C LYS A 207 2.21 6.64 3.10
N TYR A 208 2.19 6.14 4.34
CA TYR A 208 1.01 6.26 5.20
C TYR A 208 1.36 6.60 6.64
N SER A 209 0.41 7.21 7.33
CA SER A 209 0.49 7.60 8.74
C SER A 209 -0.83 7.31 9.44
N LEU A 210 -0.74 6.78 10.66
CA LEU A 210 -1.88 6.56 11.56
C LEU A 210 -1.93 7.61 12.69
N ASP A 211 -1.02 8.59 12.68
CA ASP A 211 -0.85 9.63 13.70
C ASP A 211 -0.87 11.05 13.12
N GLY A 212 -1.66 11.24 12.05
CA GLY A 212 -1.88 12.55 11.44
C GLY A 212 -0.63 13.14 10.77
N GLY A 213 0.28 12.30 10.28
CA GLY A 213 1.48 12.71 9.56
C GLY A 213 2.73 12.94 10.43
N THR A 214 2.69 12.58 11.71
CA THR A 214 3.85 12.73 12.61
C THR A 214 4.90 11.63 12.37
N LYS A 215 4.45 10.41 12.09
CA LYS A 215 5.27 9.27 11.70
C LYS A 215 4.72 8.66 10.42
N TRP A 216 5.64 8.45 9.48
CA TRP A 216 5.35 7.87 8.18
C TRP A 216 5.94 6.47 8.09
N ASN A 217 5.14 5.57 7.53
CA ASN A 217 5.51 4.22 7.15
C ASN A 217 5.31 4.07 5.65
N TYR A 218 5.84 2.99 5.09
CA TYR A 218 5.69 2.66 3.67
C TYR A 218 5.05 1.29 3.55
N ALA A 219 4.12 1.15 2.61
CA ALA A 219 3.62 -0.14 2.20
C ALA A 219 3.90 -0.33 0.71
N TYR A 220 4.43 -1.49 0.37
CA TYR A 220 4.60 -1.94 -0.99
C TYR A 220 4.67 -3.46 -1.01
N SER A 221 4.35 -4.05 -2.16
CA SER A 221 4.28 -5.49 -2.35
C SER A 221 4.80 -5.86 -3.73
N PHE A 222 5.27 -7.09 -3.86
CA PHE A 222 5.69 -7.67 -5.12
C PHE A 222 4.89 -8.95 -5.36
N GLY A 223 4.36 -9.10 -6.57
CA GLY A 223 3.77 -10.36 -6.99
C GLY A 223 4.83 -11.46 -7.06
N THR A 224 4.43 -12.71 -6.86
CA THR A 224 5.34 -13.85 -7.05
C THR A 224 5.32 -14.29 -8.51
N PRO A 225 6.48 -14.39 -9.19
CA PRO A 225 6.53 -15.00 -10.51
C PRO A 225 6.10 -16.47 -10.42
N SER A 226 5.20 -16.92 -11.29
CA SER A 226 4.87 -18.35 -11.36
C SER A 226 5.98 -19.13 -12.07
N SER A 227 6.02 -20.44 -11.82
CA SER A 227 6.96 -21.37 -12.47
C SER A 227 6.72 -21.56 -13.97
N ALA A 228 5.59 -21.11 -14.51
CA ALA A 228 5.23 -21.24 -15.94
C ALA A 228 5.33 -19.93 -16.72
N GLY A 229 5.75 -18.83 -16.10
CA GLY A 229 5.66 -17.49 -16.71
C GLY A 229 4.24 -16.92 -16.81
N GLU A 230 3.22 -17.68 -16.38
CA GLU A 230 1.84 -17.25 -16.24
C GLU A 230 1.53 -16.96 -14.78
N PHE A 231 1.44 -15.69 -14.38
CA PHE A 231 1.10 -15.28 -13.02
C PHE A 231 -0.13 -16.02 -12.49
N ASP A 232 -0.20 -16.21 -11.17
CA ASP A 232 -1.49 -16.42 -10.50
C ASP A 232 -2.31 -15.11 -10.61
N GLN A 233 -2.79 -14.84 -11.83
CA GLN A 233 -3.55 -13.65 -12.21
C GLN A 233 -4.82 -13.50 -11.36
N GLY A 234 -5.32 -14.61 -10.82
CA GLY A 234 -6.54 -14.65 -10.02
C GLY A 234 -6.47 -13.88 -8.70
N SER A 235 -5.27 -13.53 -8.23
CA SER A 235 -5.07 -12.89 -6.94
C SER A 235 -4.73 -11.38 -7.01
N TYR A 236 -4.30 -10.87 -8.18
CA TYR A 236 -3.68 -9.54 -8.31
C TYR A 236 -4.13 -8.73 -9.55
N GLN A 237 -5.19 -9.13 -10.25
CA GLN A 237 -5.75 -8.36 -11.37
C GLN A 237 -7.27 -8.26 -11.22
N SER A 238 -7.83 -7.05 -11.15
CA SER A 238 -9.29 -6.87 -11.17
C SER A 238 -9.95 -7.31 -12.49
N GLY A 239 -9.16 -7.45 -13.56
CA GLY A 239 -9.66 -7.62 -14.92
C GLY A 239 -10.18 -6.33 -15.56
N VAL A 240 -10.09 -5.18 -14.88
CA VAL A 240 -10.48 -3.85 -15.38
C VAL A 240 -9.21 -3.11 -15.81
N VAL A 241 -9.16 -2.72 -17.08
CA VAL A 241 -8.05 -1.98 -17.69
C VAL A 241 -8.55 -0.59 -18.04
N ASP A 242 -7.74 0.45 -17.79
CA ASP A 242 -7.99 1.76 -18.38
C ASP A 242 -8.05 1.62 -19.91
N ALA A 243 -9.19 2.01 -20.49
CA ALA A 243 -9.45 1.90 -21.91
C ALA A 243 -8.60 2.86 -22.75
N GLY A 244 -8.04 3.91 -22.14
CA GLY A 244 -7.22 4.93 -22.79
C GLY A 244 -5.76 4.51 -22.99
N ASP A 245 -5.19 3.72 -22.08
CA ASP A 245 -3.77 3.35 -22.13
C ASP A 245 -3.52 1.84 -22.31
N GLY A 246 -4.48 0.98 -21.96
CA GLY A 246 -4.38 -0.47 -22.11
C GLY A 246 -3.40 -1.14 -21.15
N PHE A 247 -2.90 -0.45 -20.13
CA PHE A 247 -1.93 -0.98 -19.16
C PHE A 247 -2.14 -0.55 -17.70
N SER A 248 -3.01 0.40 -17.41
CA SER A 248 -3.40 0.77 -16.04
C SER A 248 -4.58 -0.09 -15.57
N PHE A 249 -4.50 -0.62 -14.35
CA PHE A 249 -5.45 -1.58 -13.79
C PHE A 249 -5.96 -1.13 -12.44
N THR A 250 -7.14 -1.61 -12.08
CA THR A 250 -7.65 -1.49 -10.71
C THR A 250 -7.38 -2.76 -9.89
N ARG A 251 -7.32 -2.64 -8.56
CA ARG A 251 -7.31 -3.71 -7.52
C ARG A 251 -6.21 -4.76 -7.63
N ASN A 252 -4.96 -4.32 -7.56
CA ASN A 252 -3.83 -5.24 -7.65
C ASN A 252 -3.24 -5.57 -6.28
N PHE A 253 -3.23 -4.63 -5.31
CA PHE A 253 -2.50 -4.85 -4.05
C PHE A 253 -3.29 -4.39 -2.84
N LYS A 254 -3.56 -5.32 -1.92
CA LYS A 254 -4.24 -5.05 -0.65
C LYS A 254 -3.26 -5.04 0.51
N PHE A 255 -3.41 -4.04 1.37
CA PHE A 255 -2.62 -3.88 2.58
C PHE A 255 -3.54 -3.76 3.78
N THR A 256 -3.08 -4.27 4.91
CA THR A 256 -3.73 -4.11 6.21
C THR A 256 -2.69 -3.57 7.18
N VAL A 257 -3.00 -2.46 7.85
CA VAL A 257 -2.10 -1.73 8.75
C VAL A 257 -2.84 -1.30 10.02
N GLY A 258 -2.07 -0.94 11.05
CA GLY A 258 -2.63 -0.64 12.36
C GLY A 258 -2.76 -1.90 13.20
N GLU A 259 -3.32 -1.73 14.40
CA GLU A 259 -3.55 -2.83 15.33
C GLU A 259 -5.03 -2.79 15.69
N PRO A 260 -5.74 -3.93 15.62
CA PRO A 260 -7.12 -3.97 16.04
C PRO A 260 -7.20 -3.58 17.51
N ALA A 261 -8.14 -2.70 17.85
CA ALA A 261 -8.40 -2.28 19.20
C ALA A 261 -8.55 -3.54 20.07
N ALA A 262 -7.79 -3.58 21.17
CA ALA A 262 -7.85 -4.70 22.10
C ALA A 262 -9.30 -4.94 22.47
N LYS A 263 -9.78 -6.18 22.29
CA LYS A 263 -11.15 -6.55 22.65
C LYS A 263 -11.39 -6.15 24.10
N VAL A 264 -12.19 -5.11 24.31
CA VAL A 264 -12.64 -4.74 25.66
C VAL A 264 -13.49 -5.90 26.15
N PRO A 265 -13.16 -6.55 27.29
CA PRO A 265 -13.97 -7.64 27.80
C PRO A 265 -15.41 -7.19 27.95
N GLU A 266 -16.35 -7.97 27.39
CA GLU A 266 -17.76 -7.60 27.43
C GLU A 266 -18.21 -7.35 28.88
N PRO A 267 -19.16 -6.44 29.13
CA PRO A 267 -19.66 -6.17 30.48
C PRO A 267 -20.11 -7.44 31.21
N SER A 268 -20.65 -8.42 30.48
CA SER A 268 -21.03 -9.75 30.96
C SER A 268 -19.82 -10.56 31.48
N THR A 269 -18.68 -10.48 30.79
CA THR A 269 -17.42 -11.13 31.18
C THR A 269 -16.86 -10.46 32.43
N LEU A 270 -16.91 -9.13 32.50
CA LEU A 270 -16.51 -8.36 33.69
C LEU A 270 -17.45 -8.64 34.88
N LEU A 271 -18.76 -8.70 34.66
CA LEU A 271 -19.77 -9.05 35.67
C LEU A 271 -19.59 -10.50 36.14
N GLY A 272 -19.31 -11.43 35.23
CA GLY A 272 -18.99 -12.82 35.54
C GLY A 272 -17.73 -12.93 36.40
N LEU A 273 -16.66 -12.24 36.02
CA LEU A 273 -15.42 -12.14 36.81
C LEU A 273 -15.66 -11.51 38.19
N ALA A 274 -16.47 -10.44 38.27
CA ALA A 274 -16.83 -9.81 39.53
C ALA A 274 -17.66 -10.74 40.42
N ALA A 275 -18.61 -11.49 39.84
CA ALA A 275 -19.40 -12.47 40.57
C ALA A 275 -18.54 -13.62 41.10
N ILE A 276 -17.64 -14.17 40.28
CA ILE A 276 -16.68 -15.21 40.68
C ILE A 276 -15.75 -14.67 41.78
N GLY A 277 -15.20 -13.46 41.61
CA GLY A 277 -14.37 -12.80 42.63
C GLY A 277 -15.12 -12.59 43.94
N GLY A 278 -16.39 -12.19 43.88
CA GLY A 278 -17.28 -12.06 45.04
C GLY A 278 -17.53 -13.39 45.75
N LEU A 279 -17.78 -14.46 45.00
CA LEU A 279 -17.94 -15.83 45.52
C LEU A 279 -16.67 -16.37 46.19
N VAL A 280 -15.50 -16.11 45.62
CA VAL A 280 -14.21 -16.49 46.21
C VAL A 280 -13.93 -15.70 47.49
N ALA A 281 -14.19 -14.40 47.49
CA ALA A 281 -14.02 -13.57 48.69
C ALA A 281 -14.99 -13.97 49.82
N ALA A 282 -16.26 -14.24 49.49
CA ALA A 282 -17.28 -14.67 50.43
C ALA A 282 -16.98 -16.07 51.01
N SER A 283 -16.52 -17.01 50.18
CA SER A 283 -16.14 -18.37 50.64
C SER A 283 -14.92 -18.36 51.56
N LYS A 284 -13.94 -17.46 51.34
CA LYS A 284 -12.79 -17.28 52.23
C LYS A 284 -13.17 -16.70 53.59
N ARG A 285 -14.15 -15.78 53.65
CA ARG A 285 -14.68 -15.27 54.94
C ARG A 285 -15.38 -16.36 55.76
N ARG A 286 -16.08 -17.29 55.11
CA ARG A 286 -16.80 -18.40 55.78
C ARG A 286 -15.90 -19.47 56.41
N LYS A 287 -14.63 -19.56 56.02
CA LYS A 287 -13.65 -20.51 56.61
C LYS A 287 -12.91 -19.95 57.83
N ASN A 288 -12.93 -18.62 58.01
CA ASN A 288 -12.23 -17.92 59.08
C ASN A 288 -13.17 -17.37 60.17
N ALA A 289 -14.47 -17.68 60.07
CA ALA A 289 -15.51 -17.44 61.07
C ALA A 289 -16.04 -18.80 61.53
#